data_AF-A0AAU2WPJ9-F1
#
_entry.id   AF-A0AAU2WPJ9-F1
#
_cell.length_a   1.000
_cell.length_b   1.000
_cell.length_c   1.000
_cell.angle_alpha   90.00
_cell.angle_beta   90.00
_cell.angle_gamma   90.00
#
_symmetry.space_group_name_H-M   'P 1'
#
loop_
_entity.id
_entity.type
_entity.pdbx_description
1 polymer ?
#
loop_
_entity_poly.entity_id
_entity_poly.type
_entity_poly.pdbx_seq_one_letter_code
_entity_poly.pdbx_strand_id
1 'polypeptide(L)'
;MSHLERDPLASALRAREAGLPEERMWDADPLEVTLSTLATWKVVDSAVKRLTATAAKTAGSYGATYEQLGAARGITRQGARKKWPDAVRKAATGDAEAGVVELCGGTAELTRDPSSGGWRWTGRGADGTRGEPGSDSSYATKEEAAAHAGAFLKEHAGERAEACPPEARACPARGQGPSVR
;
A
#
# COMPACT_ATOMS: atom_id res chain seq x y z
N MET A 1 -2.88 -19.01 -53.99
CA MET A 1 -2.89 -19.50 -52.60
C MET A 1 -2.53 -18.31 -51.73
N SER A 2 -3.55 -17.71 -51.12
CA SER A 2 -3.39 -16.50 -50.32
C SER A 2 -2.54 -16.82 -49.10
N HIS A 3 -1.41 -16.13 -48.95
CA HIS A 3 -0.68 -16.05 -47.69
C HIS A 3 -1.67 -15.52 -46.65
N LEU A 4 -2.24 -16.40 -45.82
CA LEU A 4 -2.80 -15.96 -44.54
C LEU A 4 -1.70 -15.18 -43.85
N GLU A 5 -1.95 -13.91 -43.57
CA GLU A 5 -1.15 -13.06 -42.71
C GLU A 5 -1.00 -13.79 -41.37
N ARG A 6 0.17 -14.40 -41.16
CA ARG A 6 0.42 -15.33 -40.04
C ARG A 6 0.71 -14.50 -38.79
N ASP A 7 -0.07 -14.70 -37.73
CA ASP A 7 0.13 -14.02 -36.45
C ASP A 7 1.42 -14.52 -35.77
N PRO A 8 2.41 -13.64 -35.53
CA PRO A 8 3.70 -14.02 -34.95
C PRO A 8 3.59 -14.52 -33.51
N LEU A 9 2.58 -14.08 -32.73
CA LEU A 9 2.41 -14.50 -31.34
C LEU A 9 1.88 -15.94 -31.25
N ALA A 10 0.90 -16.27 -32.10
CA ALA A 10 0.38 -17.63 -32.19
C ALA A 10 1.47 -18.61 -32.66
N SER A 11 2.33 -18.16 -33.57
CA SER A 11 3.47 -18.94 -34.08
C SER A 11 4.48 -19.25 -32.97
N ALA A 12 4.90 -18.23 -32.23
CA ALA A 12 5.86 -18.38 -31.13
C ALA A 12 5.38 -19.28 -29.98
N LEU A 13 4.11 -19.17 -29.58
CA LEU A 13 3.55 -19.98 -28.49
C LEU A 13 3.48 -21.47 -28.85
N ARG A 14 3.17 -21.78 -30.12
CA ARG A 14 3.09 -23.16 -30.59
C ARG A 14 4.46 -23.80 -30.82
N ALA A 15 5.41 -23.05 -31.36
CA ALA A 15 6.79 -23.51 -31.51
C ALA A 15 7.36 -23.96 -30.15
N ARG A 16 7.02 -23.22 -29.09
CA ARG A 16 7.39 -23.56 -27.71
C ARG A 16 6.66 -24.79 -27.16
N GLU A 17 5.42 -25.04 -27.57
CA GLU A 17 4.64 -26.21 -27.15
C GLU A 17 5.05 -27.49 -27.89
N ALA A 18 5.35 -27.40 -29.20
CA ALA A 18 5.73 -28.53 -30.04
C ALA A 18 7.22 -28.89 -29.97
N GLY A 19 8.07 -28.00 -29.42
CA GLY A 19 9.53 -28.21 -29.37
C GLY A 19 10.21 -28.24 -30.75
N LEU A 20 9.54 -27.73 -31.78
CA LEU A 20 10.02 -27.71 -33.16
C LEU A 20 10.45 -26.30 -33.59
N PRO A 21 11.41 -26.19 -34.54
CA PRO A 21 11.74 -24.92 -35.17
C PRO A 21 10.51 -24.28 -35.83
N GLU A 22 10.39 -22.96 -35.75
CA GLU A 22 9.26 -22.18 -36.26
C GLU A 22 9.04 -22.40 -37.77
N GLU A 23 10.08 -22.81 -38.51
CA GLU A 23 10.01 -23.08 -39.95
C GLU A 23 9.32 -24.40 -40.33
N ARG A 24 9.29 -25.41 -39.44
CA ARG A 24 8.61 -26.72 -39.70
C ARG A 24 7.23 -26.85 -39.05
N MET A 25 6.81 -25.84 -38.28
CA MET A 25 5.56 -25.92 -37.52
C MET A 25 4.28 -25.97 -38.38
N TRP A 26 4.39 -25.58 -39.65
CA TRP A 26 3.30 -25.56 -40.62
C TRP A 26 3.29 -26.81 -41.52
N ASP A 27 4.21 -27.76 -41.31
CA ASP A 27 4.24 -29.05 -42.02
C ASP A 27 3.17 -30.04 -41.47
N ALA A 28 2.49 -29.67 -40.39
CA ALA A 28 1.38 -30.42 -39.82
C ALA A 28 0.06 -30.16 -40.56
N ASP A 29 -0.93 -31.05 -40.37
CA ASP A 29 -2.27 -30.91 -40.93
C ASP A 29 -2.84 -29.49 -40.63
N PRO A 30 -3.25 -28.72 -41.66
CA PRO A 30 -3.86 -27.39 -41.50
C PRO A 30 -4.98 -27.33 -40.44
N LEU A 31 -5.73 -28.41 -40.24
CA LEU A 31 -6.78 -28.48 -39.22
C LEU A 31 -6.19 -28.48 -37.80
N GLU A 32 -5.24 -29.36 -37.51
CA GLU A 32 -4.51 -29.41 -36.22
C GLU A 32 -3.79 -28.08 -35.94
N VAL A 33 -3.24 -27.51 -37.01
CA VAL A 33 -2.62 -26.18 -37.03
C VAL A 33 -3.64 -25.05 -36.82
N THR A 34 -4.92 -25.23 -37.08
CA THR A 34 -5.92 -24.22 -36.74
C THR A 34 -6.42 -24.40 -35.30
N LEU A 35 -6.63 -25.65 -34.87
CA LEU A 35 -7.15 -25.99 -33.55
C LEU A 35 -6.20 -25.62 -32.41
N SER A 36 -4.91 -25.94 -32.51
CA SER A 36 -3.96 -25.54 -31.46
C SER A 36 -3.68 -24.02 -31.43
N THR A 37 -3.86 -23.30 -32.54
CA THR A 37 -3.84 -21.82 -32.58
C THR A 37 -5.02 -21.27 -31.79
N LEU A 38 -6.22 -21.81 -32.01
CA LEU A 38 -7.40 -21.44 -31.24
C LEU A 38 -7.23 -21.73 -29.74
N ALA A 39 -6.67 -22.90 -29.39
CA ALA A 39 -6.37 -23.25 -28.01
C ALA A 39 -5.37 -22.27 -27.37
N THR A 40 -4.34 -21.88 -28.12
CA THR A 40 -3.36 -20.87 -27.72
C THR A 40 -4.04 -19.52 -27.41
N TRP A 41 -4.92 -19.04 -28.30
CA TRP A 41 -5.65 -17.80 -28.07
C TRP A 41 -6.52 -17.82 -26.81
N LYS A 42 -7.11 -18.97 -26.49
CA LYS A 42 -7.87 -19.13 -25.23
C LYS A 42 -6.99 -18.96 -24.00
N VAL A 43 -5.75 -19.46 -24.03
CA VAL A 43 -4.78 -19.28 -22.93
C VAL A 43 -4.40 -17.81 -22.81
N VAL A 44 -4.12 -17.14 -23.92
CA VAL A 44 -3.78 -15.71 -23.95
C VAL A 44 -4.94 -14.86 -23.43
N ASP A 45 -6.17 -15.07 -23.90
CA ASP A 45 -7.36 -14.35 -23.43
C ASP A 45 -7.56 -14.52 -21.91
N SER A 46 -7.36 -15.74 -21.40
CA SER A 46 -7.45 -16.02 -19.96
C SER A 46 -6.39 -15.25 -19.15
N ALA A 47 -5.16 -15.19 -19.66
CA ALA A 47 -4.07 -14.43 -19.05
C ALA A 47 -4.36 -12.92 -19.07
N VAL A 48 -4.78 -12.38 -20.21
CA VAL A 48 -5.15 -10.96 -20.35
C VAL A 48 -6.28 -10.59 -19.40
N LYS A 49 -7.32 -11.43 -19.28
CA LYS A 49 -8.42 -11.21 -18.32
C LYS A 49 -7.91 -11.08 -16.89
N ARG A 50 -7.04 -12.00 -16.45
CA ARG A 50 -6.44 -12.00 -15.10
C ARG A 50 -5.54 -10.78 -14.86
N LEU A 51 -4.67 -10.45 -15.82
CA LEU A 51 -3.78 -9.30 -15.73
C LEU A 51 -4.57 -7.99 -15.67
N THR A 52 -5.60 -7.85 -16.51
CA THR A 52 -6.42 -6.63 -16.48
C THR A 52 -7.21 -6.51 -15.17
N ALA A 53 -7.66 -7.61 -14.59
CA ALA A 53 -8.31 -7.59 -13.27
C ALA A 53 -7.33 -7.17 -12.15
N THR A 54 -6.07 -7.60 -12.24
CA THR A 54 -5.00 -7.19 -11.31
C THR A 54 -4.73 -5.69 -11.44
N ALA A 55 -4.53 -5.19 -12.67
CA ALA A 55 -4.34 -3.77 -12.92
C ALA A 55 -5.52 -2.92 -12.42
N ALA A 56 -6.75 -3.37 -12.61
CA ALA A 56 -7.93 -2.67 -12.10
C ALA A 56 -7.95 -2.59 -10.56
N LYS A 57 -7.58 -3.67 -9.87
CA LYS A 57 -7.45 -3.68 -8.39
C LYS A 57 -6.33 -2.75 -7.92
N THR A 58 -5.17 -2.76 -8.57
CA THR A 58 -4.06 -1.87 -8.24
C THR A 58 -4.45 -0.41 -8.45
N ALA A 59 -5.07 -0.08 -9.58
CA ALA A 59 -5.57 1.27 -9.83
C ALA A 59 -6.60 1.70 -8.77
N GLY A 60 -7.53 0.81 -8.40
CA GLY A 60 -8.48 1.09 -7.33
C GLY A 60 -7.83 1.27 -5.95
N SER A 61 -6.74 0.55 -5.65
CA SER A 61 -5.94 0.78 -4.43
C SER A 61 -5.25 2.14 -4.40
N TYR A 62 -4.94 2.70 -5.58
CA TYR A 62 -4.46 4.08 -5.73
C TYR A 62 -5.59 5.12 -5.82
N GLY A 63 -6.85 4.71 -5.61
CA GLY A 63 -7.99 5.62 -5.56
C GLY A 63 -8.74 5.79 -6.88
N ALA A 64 -8.44 5.00 -7.92
CA ALA A 64 -9.20 5.07 -9.17
C ALA A 64 -10.68 4.71 -8.95
N THR A 65 -11.57 5.46 -9.58
CA THR A 65 -13.01 5.21 -9.57
C THR A 65 -13.43 4.27 -10.70
N TYR A 66 -14.60 3.63 -10.58
CA TYR A 66 -15.16 2.80 -11.65
C TYR A 66 -15.37 3.55 -12.98
N GLU A 67 -15.52 4.86 -12.92
CA GLU A 67 -15.64 5.71 -14.10
C GLU A 67 -14.30 5.83 -14.83
N GLN A 68 -13.21 6.11 -14.10
CA GLN A 68 -11.86 6.15 -14.65
C GLN A 68 -11.43 4.77 -15.20
N LEU A 69 -11.76 3.69 -14.49
CA LEU A 69 -11.51 2.32 -14.99
C LEU A 69 -12.30 2.01 -16.26
N GLY A 70 -13.54 2.50 -16.35
CA GLY A 70 -14.38 2.38 -17.54
C GLY A 70 -13.77 3.15 -18.72
N ALA A 71 -13.44 4.43 -18.51
CA ALA A 71 -12.84 5.29 -19.52
C ALA A 71 -11.53 4.70 -20.07
N ALA A 72 -10.63 4.24 -19.20
CA ALA A 72 -9.36 3.62 -19.61
C ALA A 72 -9.54 2.34 -20.45
N ARG A 73 -10.69 1.67 -20.36
CA ARG A 73 -11.01 0.45 -21.12
C ARG A 73 -12.05 0.68 -22.23
N GLY A 74 -12.49 1.92 -22.45
CA GLY A 74 -13.52 2.25 -23.44
C GLY A 74 -14.90 1.64 -23.13
N ILE A 75 -15.23 1.45 -21.86
CA ILE A 75 -16.53 0.91 -21.42
C ILE A 75 -17.21 1.86 -20.42
N THR A 76 -18.50 1.68 -20.20
CA THR A 76 -19.25 2.48 -19.22
C THR A 76 -18.80 2.16 -17.78
N ARG A 77 -19.04 3.09 -16.85
CA ARG A 77 -18.86 2.89 -15.40
C ARG A 77 -19.53 1.61 -14.90
N GLN A 78 -20.77 1.36 -15.34
CA GLN A 78 -21.51 0.15 -14.95
C GLN A 78 -20.90 -1.12 -15.57
N GLY A 79 -20.39 -1.02 -16.80
CA GLY A 79 -19.63 -2.10 -17.43
C GLY A 79 -18.35 -2.43 -16.65
N ALA A 80 -17.61 -1.41 -16.21
CA ALA A 80 -16.42 -1.58 -15.38
C ALA A 80 -16.75 -2.22 -14.03
N ARG A 81 -17.80 -1.74 -13.33
CA ARG A 81 -18.24 -2.33 -12.06
C ARG A 81 -18.68 -3.77 -12.22
N LYS A 82 -19.45 -4.09 -13.27
CA LYS A 82 -19.85 -5.48 -13.56
C LYS A 82 -18.64 -6.38 -13.83
N LYS A 83 -17.63 -5.85 -14.54
CA LYS A 83 -16.43 -6.61 -14.92
C LYS A 83 -15.46 -6.80 -13.74
N TRP A 84 -15.41 -5.84 -12.83
CA TRP A 84 -14.48 -5.82 -11.71
C TRP A 84 -15.15 -5.34 -10.42
N PRO A 85 -16.11 -6.08 -9.86
CA PRO A 85 -16.96 -5.62 -8.74
C PRO A 85 -16.19 -5.21 -7.48
N ASP A 86 -14.98 -5.74 -7.31
CA ASP A 86 -14.12 -5.51 -6.14
C ASP A 86 -12.85 -4.71 -6.47
N ALA A 87 -12.76 -4.10 -7.65
CA ALA A 87 -11.56 -3.33 -8.03
C ALA A 87 -11.43 -2.05 -7.21
N VAL A 88 -12.54 -1.37 -6.94
CA VAL A 88 -12.57 -0.15 -6.14
C VAL A 88 -13.22 -0.48 -4.81
N ARG A 89 -12.43 -0.48 -3.73
CA ARG A 89 -12.97 -0.59 -2.38
C ARG A 89 -13.76 0.68 -2.09
N LYS A 90 -15.01 0.51 -1.66
CA LYS A 90 -15.73 1.61 -1.02
C LYS A 90 -14.94 1.92 0.24
N ALA A 91 -14.32 3.09 0.33
CA ALA A 91 -13.77 3.57 1.59
C ALA A 91 -14.90 3.40 2.61
N ALA A 92 -14.71 2.49 3.57
CA ALA A 92 -15.64 2.41 4.68
C ALA A 92 -15.61 3.82 5.28
N THR A 93 -16.77 4.46 5.32
CA THR A 93 -16.99 5.70 6.07
C THR A 93 -16.56 5.39 7.51
N GLY A 94 -15.31 5.70 7.85
CA GLY A 94 -14.68 5.36 9.14
C GLY A 94 -13.25 4.82 9.07
N ASP A 95 -12.87 4.07 8.01
CA ASP A 95 -11.54 3.43 7.90
C ASP A 95 -10.74 3.97 6.70
N ALA A 96 -10.82 5.28 6.45
CA ALA A 96 -9.88 5.95 5.55
C ALA A 96 -8.51 6.06 6.25
N GLU A 97 -7.85 4.90 6.37
CA GLU A 97 -6.41 4.71 6.53
C GLU A 97 -5.72 5.60 7.58
N ALA A 98 -6.34 5.74 8.75
CA ALA A 98 -5.65 6.28 9.91
C ALA A 98 -4.45 5.37 10.25
N GLY A 99 -3.26 5.95 10.33
CA GLY A 99 -2.04 5.22 10.74
C GLY A 99 -1.56 5.73 12.08
N VAL A 100 -1.01 4.87 12.94
CA VAL A 100 -0.42 5.30 14.21
C VAL A 100 1.09 5.09 14.14
N VAL A 101 1.85 6.10 14.55
CA VAL A 101 3.32 6.07 14.70
C VAL A 101 3.63 6.22 16.18
N GLU A 102 4.24 5.21 16.78
CA GLU A 102 4.72 5.27 18.16
C GLU A 102 6.24 5.31 18.18
N LEU A 103 6.80 6.31 18.85
CA LEU A 103 8.25 6.50 18.91
C LEU A 103 8.65 7.31 20.15
N CYS A 104 9.77 6.93 20.79
CA CYS A 104 10.33 7.63 21.95
C CYS A 104 9.35 7.87 23.11
N GLY A 105 8.35 7.01 23.27
CA GLY A 105 7.30 7.12 24.29
C GLY A 105 6.17 8.10 23.95
N GLY A 106 6.19 8.70 22.77
CA GLY A 106 5.08 9.49 22.22
C GLY A 106 4.34 8.76 21.10
N THR A 107 3.20 9.29 20.72
CA THR A 107 2.28 8.70 19.74
C THR A 107 1.80 9.77 18.76
N ALA A 108 1.76 9.44 17.48
CA ALA A 108 1.18 10.29 16.44
C ALA A 108 0.19 9.54 15.55
N GLU A 109 -0.94 10.17 15.28
CA GLU A 109 -1.99 9.70 14.39
C GLU A 109 -1.84 10.37 13.03
N LEU A 110 -1.85 9.59 11.96
CA LEU A 110 -1.81 10.00 10.57
C LEU A 110 -3.23 9.95 10.05
N THR A 111 -3.74 11.06 9.51
CA THR A 111 -5.07 11.15 8.93
C THR A 111 -4.98 11.65 7.50
N ARG A 112 -5.71 11.01 6.59
CA ARG A 112 -5.83 11.47 5.20
C ARG A 112 -7.04 12.39 5.05
N ASP A 113 -6.82 13.56 4.45
CA ASP A 113 -7.89 14.48 4.11
C ASP A 113 -8.70 13.94 2.90
N PRO A 114 -10.01 13.71 3.04
CA PRO A 114 -10.83 13.18 1.94
C PRO A 114 -11.05 14.20 0.80
N SER A 115 -10.85 15.50 1.04
CA SER A 115 -11.11 16.57 0.07
C SER A 115 -9.88 16.91 -0.76
N SER A 116 -8.71 17.04 -0.12
CA SER A 116 -7.44 17.32 -0.82
C SER A 116 -6.66 16.05 -1.19
N GLY A 117 -6.97 14.91 -0.55
CA GLY A 117 -6.22 13.67 -0.70
C GLY A 117 -4.86 13.65 -0.01
N GLY A 118 -4.45 14.77 0.60
CA GLY A 118 -3.19 14.93 1.32
C GLY A 118 -3.23 14.34 2.73
N TRP A 119 -2.04 14.08 3.28
CA TRP A 119 -1.84 13.49 4.60
C TRP A 119 -1.51 14.55 5.64
N ARG A 120 -2.09 14.42 6.83
CA ARG A 120 -1.78 15.22 8.02
C ARG A 120 -1.46 14.28 9.18
N TRP A 121 -0.78 14.80 10.20
CA TRP A 121 -0.51 14.05 11.43
C TRP A 121 -0.85 14.88 12.66
N THR A 122 -1.24 14.25 13.75
CA THR A 122 -1.38 14.89 15.07
C THR A 122 -0.67 14.01 16.08
N GLY A 123 0.22 14.58 16.87
CA GLY A 123 1.11 13.85 17.75
C GLY A 123 1.11 14.37 19.17
N ARG A 124 1.47 13.49 20.09
CA ARG A 124 1.80 13.81 21.48
C ARG A 124 3.17 13.23 21.81
N GLY A 125 4.10 14.10 22.13
CA GLY A 125 5.42 13.73 22.65
C GLY A 125 5.32 13.08 24.03
N ALA A 126 6.39 12.42 24.44
CA ALA A 126 6.46 11.78 25.76
C ALA A 126 6.49 12.82 26.91
N ASP A 127 6.91 14.05 26.61
CA ASP A 127 6.84 15.24 27.46
C ASP A 127 5.41 15.82 27.59
N GLY A 128 4.44 15.27 26.86
CA GLY A 128 3.06 15.75 26.80
C GLY A 128 2.81 16.86 25.77
N THR A 129 3.84 17.34 25.07
CA THR A 129 3.72 18.36 24.04
C THR A 129 2.90 17.84 22.88
N ARG A 130 1.93 18.64 22.40
CA ARG A 130 1.15 18.31 21.20
C ARG A 130 1.80 18.92 19.96
N GLY A 131 1.90 18.13 18.90
CA GLY A 131 2.39 18.55 17.60
C GLY A 131 1.35 18.30 16.53
N GLU A 132 1.24 19.23 15.61
CA GLU A 132 0.48 19.06 14.36
C GLU A 132 1.16 19.94 13.29
N PRO A 133 1.07 19.57 12.00
CA PRO A 133 1.50 20.45 10.94
C PRO A 133 0.63 21.71 10.96
N GLY A 134 1.22 22.88 10.64
CA GLY A 134 0.46 24.13 10.52
C GLY A 134 -0.73 23.95 9.58
N SER A 135 -1.83 24.68 9.80
CA SER A 135 -3.15 24.45 9.19
C SER A 135 -3.17 24.27 7.66
N ASP A 136 -2.16 24.79 6.95
CA ASP A 136 -2.03 24.72 5.48
C ASP A 136 -1.03 23.66 4.98
N SER A 137 -0.44 22.86 5.87
CA SER A 137 0.58 21.87 5.52
C SER A 137 -0.02 20.47 5.43
N SER A 138 -0.31 20.03 4.20
CA SER A 138 -0.66 18.63 3.88
C SER A 138 0.45 17.98 3.06
N TYR A 139 0.84 16.76 3.44
CA TYR A 139 1.88 15.99 2.78
C TYR A 139 1.31 15.17 1.61
N ALA A 140 2.11 14.92 0.58
CA ALA A 140 1.66 14.19 -0.60
C ALA A 140 1.47 12.69 -0.32
N THR A 141 2.23 12.14 0.64
CA THR A 141 2.26 10.71 0.96
C THR A 141 2.16 10.44 2.46
N LYS A 142 1.78 9.21 2.81
CA LYS A 142 1.69 8.74 4.20
C LYS A 142 3.06 8.66 4.85
N GLU A 143 4.05 8.21 4.08
CA GLU A 143 5.43 8.02 4.51
C GLU A 143 6.09 9.37 4.85
N GLU A 144 5.81 10.40 4.05
CA GLU A 144 6.28 11.75 4.31
C GLU A 144 5.66 12.32 5.59
N ALA A 145 4.34 12.18 5.77
CA ALA A 145 3.68 12.57 7.01
C ALA A 145 4.23 11.80 8.23
N ALA A 146 4.52 10.50 8.08
CA ALA A 146 5.10 9.67 9.13
C ALA A 146 6.54 10.09 9.48
N ALA A 147 7.34 10.51 8.50
CA ALA A 147 8.70 11.01 8.73
C ALA A 147 8.68 12.31 9.55
N HIS A 148 7.77 13.23 9.23
CA HIS A 148 7.59 14.47 9.99
C HIS A 148 7.06 14.21 11.40
N ALA A 149 6.06 13.33 11.54
CA ALA A 149 5.55 12.91 12.85
C ALA A 149 6.67 12.27 13.70
N GLY A 150 7.46 11.37 13.11
CA GLY A 150 8.57 10.72 13.79
C GLY A 150 9.68 11.67 14.19
N ALA A 151 9.97 12.71 13.40
CA ALA A 151 10.93 13.75 13.75
C ALA A 151 10.47 14.54 14.99
N PHE A 152 9.19 14.95 15.00
CA PHE A 152 8.57 15.59 16.16
C PHE A 152 8.65 14.70 17.42
N LEU A 153 8.28 13.42 17.31
CA LEU A 153 8.33 12.50 18.45
C LEU A 153 9.75 12.28 18.99
N LYS A 154 10.79 12.40 18.15
CA LYS A 154 12.19 12.35 18.59
C LYS A 154 12.61 13.62 19.33
N GLU A 155 12.19 14.79 18.85
CA GLU A 155 12.47 16.07 19.49
C GLU A 155 11.82 16.18 20.87
N HIS A 156 10.64 15.58 21.03
CA HIS A 156 9.87 15.51 22.27
C HIS A 156 9.99 14.16 22.99
N ALA A 157 11.12 13.50 22.83
CA ALA A 157 11.48 12.35 23.66
C ALA A 157 11.66 12.86 25.09
N GLY A 158 10.93 12.28 26.04
CA GLY A 158 11.06 12.68 27.44
C GLY A 158 12.50 12.45 27.89
N GLU A 159 13.12 13.48 28.49
CA GLU A 159 14.34 13.25 29.25
C GLU A 159 14.00 12.17 30.28
N ARG A 160 14.73 11.04 30.25
CA ARG A 160 14.77 10.18 31.43
C ARG A 160 15.06 11.12 32.57
N ALA A 161 14.14 11.19 33.53
CA ALA A 161 14.37 11.82 34.81
C ALA A 161 15.53 11.08 35.50
N GLU A 162 16.75 11.41 35.12
CA GLU A 162 17.97 11.11 35.84
C GLU A 162 18.46 12.43 36.43
N ALA A 163 17.59 13.03 37.23
CA ALA A 163 17.95 14.04 38.20
C ALA A 163 17.89 13.38 39.57
N CYS A 164 18.97 12.69 39.93
CA CYS A 164 19.35 12.58 41.33
C CYS A 164 20.52 13.55 41.58
N PRO A 165 20.29 14.67 42.28
CA PRO A 165 21.37 15.37 42.94
C PRO A 165 21.19 15.36 44.48
N PRO A 166 22.27 15.68 45.21
CA PRO A 166 22.68 14.98 46.42
C PRO A 166 22.36 15.79 47.67
N GLU A 167 21.90 15.14 48.75
CA GLU A 167 22.19 15.62 50.11
C GLU A 167 21.87 14.55 51.18
N ALA A 168 22.83 13.66 51.40
CA ALA A 168 22.98 13.00 52.69
C ALA A 168 23.70 13.98 53.64
N ARG A 169 22.94 14.91 54.25
CA ARG A 169 23.43 15.69 55.39
C ARG A 169 22.40 15.72 56.53
N ALA A 170 22.83 15.10 57.63
CA ALA A 170 22.46 15.37 59.02
C ALA A 170 21.01 15.06 59.47
N CYS A 171 20.79 13.82 59.93
CA CYS A 171 19.92 13.60 61.09
C CYS A 171 20.76 13.76 62.36
N PRO A 172 20.42 14.68 63.30
CA PRO A 172 21.11 14.77 64.57
C PRO A 172 20.68 13.63 65.51
N ALA A 173 21.66 13.06 66.21
CA ALA A 173 21.47 12.13 67.30
C ALA A 173 20.53 12.71 68.37
N ARG A 174 19.46 12.00 68.72
CA ARG A 174 18.79 12.14 70.02
C ARG A 174 18.61 10.76 70.63
N GLY A 175 19.24 10.63 71.80
CA GLY A 175 19.41 9.38 72.51
C GLY A 175 18.14 8.81 73.12
N GLN A 176 18.28 7.54 73.49
CA GLN A 176 17.39 6.86 74.39
C GLN A 176 18.26 6.24 75.48
N GLY A 177 17.96 6.62 76.73
CA GLY A 177 18.71 6.26 77.92
C GLY A 177 18.51 4.80 78.36
N PRO A 178 19.19 4.40 79.45
CA PRO A 178 19.25 3.02 79.89
C PRO A 178 18.10 2.69 80.85
N SER A 179 17.50 1.49 80.73
CA SER A 179 16.81 0.86 81.86
C SER A 179 16.46 -0.60 81.56
N VAL A 180 17.17 -1.54 82.18
CA VAL A 180 16.56 -2.79 82.65
C VAL A 180 17.24 -3.17 83.97
N ARG A 181 16.40 -3.45 84.99
CA ARG A 181 16.75 -3.95 86.32
C ARG A 181 17.08 -5.44 86.29
#